data_AF-A0A2S2QT48-F1
#
_entry.id   AF-A0A2S2QT48-F1
#
_cell.length_a   1.000
_cell.length_b   1.000
_cell.length_c   1.000
_cell.angle_alpha   90.00
_cell.angle_beta   90.00
_cell.angle_gamma   90.00
#
_symmetry.space_group_name_H-M   'P 1'
#
loop_
_entity.id
_entity.type
_entity.pdbx_description
1 polymer ?
#
loop_
_entity_poly.entity_id
_entity_poly.type
_entity_poly.pdbx_seq_one_letter_code
_entity_poly.pdbx_strand_id
1 'polypeptide(L)'
;MCTKNNIQLPNKTVKETRFRELPKQFSSYLTEVATSENRKISNYNDIKTMIFFPVLDRMVSELNRRFSDNYAILTGISSLNPKSNSFLNLLNIKPLAEHYKLDIESLESELKLLTKVIKRYEIEKNIQIKNILDLIQLKNTN
;
A
#
# COMPACT_ATOMS: atom_id res chain seq x y z
N MET A 1 -47.16 -11.88 -29.92
CA MET A 1 -46.48 -11.69 -31.23
C MET A 1 -45.61 -12.88 -31.67
N CYS A 2 -45.55 -14.01 -30.93
CA CYS A 2 -44.77 -15.20 -31.33
C CYS A 2 -45.62 -16.45 -31.64
N THR A 3 -46.94 -16.33 -31.67
CA THR A 3 -47.88 -17.43 -32.01
C THR A 3 -48.55 -17.26 -33.38
N LYS A 4 -48.13 -16.26 -34.17
CA LYS A 4 -48.78 -15.89 -35.44
C LYS A 4 -48.13 -16.51 -36.68
N ASN A 5 -47.06 -17.29 -36.52
CA ASN A 5 -46.39 -18.00 -37.59
C ASN A 5 -46.25 -19.46 -37.16
N ASN A 6 -46.92 -20.38 -37.85
CA ASN A 6 -46.94 -21.83 -37.62
C ASN A 6 -45.55 -22.47 -37.78
N ILE A 7 -44.60 -22.09 -36.92
CA ILE A 7 -43.26 -22.66 -36.87
C ILE A 7 -43.32 -23.83 -35.89
N GLN A 8 -43.34 -25.05 -36.41
CA GLN A 8 -43.11 -26.24 -35.60
C GLN A 8 -41.64 -26.24 -35.15
N LEU A 9 -41.42 -26.10 -33.85
CA LEU A 9 -40.12 -26.36 -33.24
C LEU A 9 -39.85 -27.87 -33.32
N PRO A 10 -38.73 -28.33 -33.89
CA PRO A 10 -38.38 -29.73 -33.91
C PRO A 10 -38.27 -30.25 -32.48
N ASN A 11 -38.82 -31.44 -32.26
CA ASN A 11 -38.88 -32.14 -30.98
C ASN A 11 -37.55 -32.02 -30.23
N LYS A 12 -37.65 -31.70 -28.94
CA LYS A 12 -36.55 -31.46 -28.01
C LYS A 12 -35.77 -32.77 -27.76
N THR A 13 -34.99 -33.24 -28.73
CA THR A 13 -33.94 -34.24 -28.47
C THR A 13 -32.86 -33.55 -27.64
N VAL A 14 -32.66 -34.10 -26.44
CA VAL A 14 -31.64 -33.70 -25.47
C VAL A 14 -30.31 -33.49 -26.19
N LYS A 15 -29.79 -32.26 -26.16
CA LYS A 15 -28.42 -31.99 -26.62
C LYS A 15 -27.49 -32.71 -25.64
N GLU A 16 -26.82 -33.76 -26.11
CA GLU A 16 -25.69 -34.35 -25.38
C GLU A 16 -24.67 -33.23 -25.13
N THR A 17 -24.54 -32.82 -23.87
CA THR A 17 -23.47 -31.92 -23.44
C THR A 17 -22.15 -32.65 -23.64
N ARG A 18 -21.39 -32.24 -24.65
CA ARG A 18 -20.06 -32.77 -24.95
C ARG A 18 -19.18 -32.58 -23.71
N PHE A 19 -18.85 -33.65 -22.99
CA PHE A 19 -17.80 -33.64 -21.97
C PHE A 19 -16.48 -33.37 -22.68
N ARG A 20 -15.87 -32.21 -22.41
CA ARG A 20 -14.55 -31.87 -22.94
C ARG A 20 -13.51 -32.44 -21.99
N GLU A 21 -12.89 -33.55 -22.36
CA GLU A 21 -11.69 -34.03 -21.67
C GLU A 21 -10.48 -33.17 -22.07
N LEU A 22 -9.59 -32.93 -21.10
CA LEU A 22 -8.37 -32.17 -21.33
C LEU A 22 -7.46 -32.97 -22.29
N PRO A 23 -6.94 -32.37 -23.37
CA PRO A 23 -6.04 -33.08 -24.28
C PRO A 23 -4.80 -33.61 -23.54
N LYS A 24 -4.46 -34.89 -23.76
CA LYS A 24 -3.40 -35.62 -23.05
C LYS A 24 -2.05 -34.92 -23.04
N GLN A 25 -1.74 -34.15 -24.08
CA GLN A 25 -0.50 -33.38 -24.20
C GLN A 25 -0.35 -32.25 -23.17
N PHE A 26 -1.45 -31.84 -22.53
CA PHE A 26 -1.46 -30.78 -21.53
C PHE A 26 -1.50 -31.29 -20.08
N SER A 27 -1.54 -32.61 -19.86
CA SER A 27 -1.57 -33.19 -18.51
C SER A 27 -0.30 -32.87 -17.71
N SER A 28 0.85 -32.79 -18.37
CA SER A 28 2.14 -32.45 -17.74
C SER A 28 2.26 -30.97 -17.34
N TYR A 29 1.36 -30.11 -17.81
CA TYR A 29 1.32 -28.68 -17.48
C TYR A 29 0.26 -28.35 -16.41
N LEU A 30 -0.42 -29.38 -15.89
CA LEU A 30 -1.42 -29.26 -14.86
C LEU A 30 -0.69 -28.98 -13.53
N THR A 31 -0.69 -27.71 -13.12
CA THR A 31 -0.20 -27.33 -11.79
C THR A 31 -1.41 -27.31 -10.87
N GLU A 32 -1.64 -28.40 -10.15
CA GLU A 32 -2.61 -28.42 -9.05
C GLU A 32 -2.03 -27.62 -7.88
N VAL A 33 -2.10 -26.29 -7.96
CA VAL A 33 -1.91 -25.47 -6.78
C VAL A 33 -3.13 -25.70 -5.92
N ALA A 34 -2.94 -26.24 -4.71
CA ALA A 34 -4.00 -26.31 -3.72
C ALA A 34 -4.48 -24.87 -3.42
N THR A 35 -5.51 -24.43 -4.13
CA THR A 35 -6.26 -23.24 -3.76
C THR A 35 -7.04 -23.55 -2.48
N SER A 36 -7.29 -22.53 -1.67
CA SER A 36 -8.01 -22.63 -0.39
C SER A 36 -9.43 -23.20 -0.51
N GLU A 37 -9.90 -23.49 -1.72
CA GLU A 37 -11.26 -23.93 -2.05
C GLU A 37 -11.60 -25.35 -1.56
N ASN A 38 -10.60 -26.18 -1.20
CA ASN A 38 -10.82 -27.57 -0.77
C ASN A 38 -10.85 -27.80 0.75
N ARG A 39 -10.71 -26.76 1.59
CA ARG A 39 -10.79 -26.90 3.07
C ARG A 39 -12.10 -26.32 3.60
N LYS A 40 -12.95 -27.16 4.21
CA LYS A 40 -14.20 -26.71 4.84
C LYS A 40 -13.90 -25.79 6.03
N ILE A 41 -14.20 -24.51 5.87
CA ILE A 41 -14.22 -23.54 6.96
C ILE A 41 -15.33 -23.95 7.92
N SER A 42 -14.98 -24.42 9.11
CA SER A 42 -15.94 -24.95 10.08
C SER A 42 -15.98 -24.11 11.35
N ASN A 43 -14.89 -23.42 11.70
CA ASN A 43 -14.80 -22.57 12.87
C ASN A 43 -14.20 -21.19 12.56
N TYR A 44 -14.32 -20.26 13.51
CA TYR A 44 -13.81 -18.89 13.38
C TYR A 44 -12.26 -18.81 13.29
N ASN A 45 -11.54 -19.74 13.91
CA ASN A 45 -10.08 -19.82 13.79
C ASN A 45 -9.64 -20.29 12.39
N ASP A 46 -10.46 -21.07 11.67
CA ASP A 46 -10.21 -21.44 10.29
C ASP A 46 -10.26 -20.18 9.40
N ILE A 47 -11.22 -19.27 9.64
CA ILE A 47 -11.29 -17.99 8.90
C ILE A 47 -10.02 -17.15 9.14
N LYS A 48 -9.56 -17.06 10.40
CA LYS A 48 -8.30 -16.34 10.70
C LYS A 48 -7.11 -16.92 9.96
N THR A 49 -6.92 -18.23 10.08
CA THR A 49 -5.72 -18.91 9.59
C THR A 49 -5.72 -19.16 8.09
N MET A 50 -6.88 -19.34 7.47
CA MET A 50 -7.00 -19.64 6.04
C MET A 50 -7.27 -18.41 5.18
N ILE A 51 -7.81 -17.33 5.75
CA ILE A 51 -8.16 -16.12 5.00
C ILE A 51 -7.38 -14.92 5.52
N PHE A 52 -7.56 -14.54 6.79
CA PHE A 52 -6.97 -13.29 7.29
C PHE A 52 -5.45 -13.30 7.29
N PHE A 53 -4.81 -14.30 7.88
CA PHE A 53 -3.34 -14.35 7.93
C PHE A 53 -2.72 -14.42 6.53
N PRO A 54 -3.17 -15.29 5.60
CA PRO A 54 -2.64 -15.28 4.23
C PRO A 54 -2.82 -13.95 3.51
N VAL A 55 -3.93 -13.24 3.74
CA VAL A 55 -4.15 -11.89 3.19
C VAL A 55 -3.19 -10.88 3.81
N LEU A 56 -3.01 -10.88 5.12
CA LEU A 56 -2.06 -10.00 5.81
C LEU A 56 -0.62 -10.30 5.38
N ASP A 57 -0.23 -11.56 5.32
CA ASP A 57 1.08 -12.01 4.86
C ASP A 57 1.34 -11.53 3.43
N ARG A 58 0.33 -11.61 2.56
CA ARG A 58 0.44 -11.12 1.19
C ARG A 58 0.51 -9.59 1.12
N MET A 59 -0.25 -8.88 1.94
CA MET A 59 -0.15 -7.41 2.03
C MET A 59 1.24 -6.99 2.50
N VAL A 60 1.76 -7.61 3.56
CA VAL A 60 3.11 -7.33 4.08
C VAL A 60 4.17 -7.67 3.04
N SER A 61 4.05 -8.82 2.36
CA SER A 61 4.98 -9.24 1.31
C SER A 61 4.98 -8.25 0.14
N GLU A 62 3.82 -7.79 -0.33
CA GLU A 62 3.74 -6.80 -1.40
C GLU A 62 4.24 -5.42 -0.97
N LEU A 63 3.95 -5.00 0.28
CA LEU A 63 4.49 -3.76 0.82
C LEU A 63 6.02 -3.80 0.88
N ASN A 64 6.59 -4.88 1.41
CA ASN A 64 8.04 -5.07 1.42
C ASN A 64 8.58 -5.09 -0.02
N ARG A 65 8.00 -5.88 -0.92
CA ARG A 65 8.47 -5.97 -2.31
C ARG A 65 8.46 -4.62 -3.05
N ARG A 66 7.51 -3.73 -2.75
CA ARG A 66 7.33 -2.44 -3.46
C ARG A 66 8.02 -1.26 -2.78
N PHE A 67 8.17 -1.30 -1.45
CA PHE A 67 8.63 -0.17 -0.67
C PHE A 67 9.94 -0.41 0.08
N SER A 68 10.52 -1.62 0.07
CA SER A 68 11.83 -1.88 0.72
C SER A 68 12.92 -0.98 0.15
N ASP A 69 12.99 -0.85 -1.17
CA ASP A 69 14.00 -0.02 -1.83
C ASP A 69 13.78 1.48 -1.56
N ASN A 70 12.52 1.88 -1.31
CA ASN A 70 12.12 3.25 -1.05
C ASN A 70 12.08 3.59 0.45
N TYR A 71 12.51 2.68 1.33
CA TYR A 71 12.42 2.86 2.77
C TYR A 71 13.17 4.10 3.27
N ALA A 72 14.33 4.39 2.68
CA ALA A 72 15.12 5.57 3.01
C ALA A 72 14.37 6.88 2.69
N ILE A 73 13.65 6.93 1.57
CA ILE A 73 12.84 8.07 1.15
C ILE A 73 11.65 8.28 2.10
N LEU A 74 10.95 7.19 2.43
CA LEU A 74 9.82 7.22 3.37
C LEU A 74 10.25 7.66 4.77
N THR A 75 11.43 7.21 5.22
CA THR A 75 12.04 7.66 6.48
C THR A 75 12.29 9.16 6.45
N GLY A 76 12.79 9.71 5.34
CA GLY A 76 12.96 11.15 5.17
C GLY A 76 11.66 11.94 5.31
N ILE A 77 10.55 11.44 4.74
CA ILE A 77 9.22 12.06 4.90
C ILE A 77 8.80 12.06 6.36
N SER A 78 9.02 10.94 7.07
CA SER A 78 8.69 10.85 8.50
C SER A 78 9.51 11.83 9.35
N SER A 79 10.75 12.13 8.97
CA SER A 79 11.62 13.10 9.63
C SER A 79 11.22 14.56 9.41
N LEU A 80 10.22 14.84 8.55
CA LEU A 80 9.65 16.19 8.38
C LEU A 80 8.41 16.42 9.27
N ASN A 81 7.99 15.42 10.05
CA ASN A 81 6.87 15.54 10.98
C ASN A 81 7.37 15.97 12.37
N PRO A 82 6.85 17.07 12.98
CA PRO A 82 7.20 17.50 14.33
C PRO A 82 7.02 16.45 15.43
N LYS A 83 6.14 15.46 15.22
CA LYS A 83 5.93 14.36 16.17
C LYS A 83 6.95 13.24 16.04
N SER A 84 7.78 13.25 15.00
CA SER A 84 8.77 12.22 14.77
C SER A 84 9.96 12.41 15.71
N ASN A 85 10.45 11.31 16.28
CA ASN A 85 11.68 11.32 17.08
C ASN A 85 12.91 11.75 16.26
N SER A 86 12.82 11.66 14.93
CA SER A 86 13.87 12.07 14.00
C SER A 86 13.54 13.39 13.29
N PHE A 87 12.72 14.24 13.89
CA PHE A 87 12.33 15.51 13.30
C PHE A 87 13.55 16.38 12.93
N LEU A 88 13.59 16.85 11.67
CA LEU A 88 14.67 17.62 11.06
C LEU A 88 16.05 16.92 11.06
N ASN A 89 16.09 15.58 11.14
CA ASN A 89 17.33 14.83 11.03
C ASN A 89 17.84 14.80 9.58
N LEU A 90 18.99 15.45 9.33
CA LEU A 90 19.58 15.55 7.99
C LEU A 90 19.89 14.19 7.36
N LEU A 91 20.40 13.23 8.13
CA LEU A 91 20.78 11.90 7.61
C LEU A 91 19.58 11.16 7.04
N ASN A 92 18.42 11.30 7.69
CA ASN A 92 17.18 10.68 7.24
C ASN A 92 16.55 11.42 6.06
N ILE A 93 16.69 12.75 5.99
CA ILE A 93 16.10 13.58 4.93
C ILE A 93 16.95 13.55 3.65
N LYS A 94 18.26 13.32 3.75
CA LYS A 94 19.18 13.33 2.61
C LYS A 94 18.77 12.39 1.46
N PRO A 95 18.39 11.11 1.68
CA PRO A 95 17.92 10.23 0.61
C PRO A 95 16.69 10.75 -0.13
N LEU A 96 15.77 11.41 0.60
CA LEU A 96 14.61 12.06 0.01
C LEU A 96 15.04 13.25 -0.87
N ALA A 97 15.97 14.08 -0.39
CA ALA A 97 16.47 15.23 -1.13
C ALA A 97 17.23 14.84 -2.40
N GLU A 98 18.08 13.80 -2.32
CA GLU A 98 18.81 13.25 -3.46
C GLU A 98 17.86 12.68 -4.52
N HIS A 99 16.79 11.98 -4.09
CA HIS A 99 15.78 11.44 -5.00
C HIS A 99 15.08 12.54 -5.83
N TYR A 100 14.81 13.69 -5.22
CA TYR A 100 14.22 14.87 -5.87
C TYR A 100 15.25 15.83 -6.48
N LYS A 101 16.54 15.49 -6.45
CA LYS A 101 17.65 16.31 -6.99
C LYS A 101 17.68 17.73 -6.41
N LEU A 102 17.42 17.84 -5.10
CA LEU A 102 17.54 19.10 -4.39
C LEU A 102 19.02 19.45 -4.12
N ASP A 103 19.29 20.73 -3.92
CA ASP A 103 20.59 21.19 -3.43
C ASP A 103 20.75 20.85 -1.94
N ILE A 104 21.65 19.91 -1.65
CA ILE A 104 21.87 19.37 -0.31
C ILE A 104 22.54 20.42 0.60
N GLU A 105 23.38 21.31 0.07
CA GLU A 105 24.07 22.32 0.88
C GLU A 105 23.11 23.41 1.35
N SER A 106 22.26 23.89 0.45
CA SER A 106 21.17 24.81 0.79
C SER A 106 20.21 24.18 1.79
N LEU A 107 19.81 22.92 1.56
CA LEU A 107 18.91 22.19 2.48
C LEU A 107 19.50 22.06 3.89
N GLU A 108 20.78 21.72 4.01
CA GLU A 108 21.44 21.61 5.31
C GLU A 108 21.41 22.95 6.06
N SER A 109 21.65 24.04 5.36
CA SER A 109 21.61 25.39 5.91
C SER A 109 20.20 25.79 6.35
N GLU A 110 19.19 25.50 5.53
CA GLU A 110 17.78 25.74 5.82
C GLU A 110 17.30 24.94 7.04
N LEU A 111 17.65 23.66 7.15
CA LEU A 111 17.28 22.82 8.29
C LEU A 111 17.90 23.33 9.61
N LYS A 112 19.17 23.76 9.58
CA LYS A 112 19.83 24.39 10.73
C LYS A 112 19.14 25.69 11.13
N LEU A 113 18.74 26.52 10.16
CA LEU A 113 18.03 27.76 10.42
C LEU A 113 16.64 27.49 11.01
N LEU A 114 15.88 26.58 10.41
CA LEU A 114 14.54 26.20 10.86
C LEU A 114 14.57 25.69 12.30
N THR A 115 15.56 24.86 12.64
CA THR A 115 15.76 24.36 14.02
C THR A 115 15.94 25.50 15.02
N LYS A 116 16.70 26.55 14.64
CA LYS A 116 16.90 27.74 15.49
C LYS A 116 15.62 28.56 15.61
N VAL A 117 14.91 28.76 14.50
CA VAL A 117 13.65 29.52 14.46
C VAL A 117 12.59 28.86 15.34
N ILE A 118 12.45 27.53 15.26
CA ILE A 118 11.53 26.75 16.09
C ILE A 118 11.86 26.94 17.57
N LYS A 119 13.12 26.71 17.97
CA LYS A 119 13.55 26.87 19.38
C LYS A 119 13.27 28.27 19.90
N ARG A 120 13.55 29.30 19.09
CA ARG A 120 13.29 30.69 19.46
C ARG A 120 11.80 30.93 19.67
N TYR A 121 10.95 30.46 18.75
CA TYR A 121 9.51 30.63 18.85
C TYR A 121 8.92 29.91 20.07
N GLU A 122 9.39 28.70 20.36
CA GLU A 122 8.98 27.93 21.54
C GLU A 122 9.29 28.69 22.84
N ILE A 123 10.45 29.34 22.91
CA ILE A 123 10.84 30.19 24.06
C ILE A 123 9.98 31.45 24.14
N GLU A 124 9.82 32.18 23.04
CA GLU A 124 9.11 33.47 23.00
C GLU A 124 7.62 33.33 23.33
N LYS A 125 6.99 32.26 22.84
CA LYS A 125 5.56 32.02 23.03
C LYS A 125 5.26 31.08 24.21
N ASN A 126 6.30 30.50 24.82
CA ASN A 126 6.19 29.49 25.87
C ASN A 126 5.27 28.31 25.45
N ILE A 127 5.45 27.84 24.21
CA ILE A 127 4.71 26.71 23.64
C ILE A 127 5.68 25.66 23.10
N GLN A 128 5.18 24.47 22.80
CA GLN A 128 5.92 23.41 22.13
C GLN A 128 5.26 23.10 20.79
N ILE A 129 6.03 23.02 19.71
CA ILE A 129 5.54 22.65 18.39
C ILE A 129 5.29 21.13 18.37
N LYS A 130 4.03 20.72 18.26
CA LYS A 130 3.64 19.30 18.31
C LYS A 130 3.00 18.83 17.02
N ASN A 131 2.60 19.73 16.13
CA ASN A 131 1.91 19.37 14.90
C ASN A 131 2.32 20.28 13.73
N ILE A 132 1.91 19.91 12.53
CA ILE A 132 2.22 20.66 11.31
C ILE A 132 1.53 22.04 11.27
N LEU A 133 0.37 22.20 11.94
CA LEU A 133 -0.36 23.47 12.02
C LEU A 133 0.40 24.50 12.86
N ASP A 134 1.05 24.07 13.94
CA ASP A 134 1.91 24.90 14.78
C ASP A 134 3.10 25.45 13.97
N LEU A 135 3.66 24.63 13.07
CA LEU A 135 4.71 25.08 12.14
C LEU A 135 4.18 26.12 11.14
N ILE A 136 2.95 25.98 10.65
CA ILE A 136 2.35 26.95 9.72
C ILE A 136 2.19 28.32 10.39
N GLN A 137 1.92 28.35 11.69
CA GLN A 137 1.81 29.59 12.45
C GLN A 137 3.11 30.39 12.50
N LEU A 138 4.28 29.74 12.43
CA LEU A 138 5.59 30.42 12.34
C LEU A 138 5.66 31.39 11.14
N LYS A 139 5.06 31.00 10.01
CA LYS A 139 5.08 31.80 8.78
C LYS A 139 4.24 33.07 8.91
N ASN A 140 3.17 33.04 9.71
CA ASN A 140 2.18 34.13 9.81
C ASN A 140 2.56 35.23 10.81
N THR A 141 3.71 35.11 11.47
CA THR A 141 4.24 36.07 12.46
C THR A 141 5.32 37.03 11.92
N ASN A 142 5.59 37.02 10.60
CA ASN A 142 6.46 38.01 9.95
C ASN A 142 5.63 39.01 9.13
#